data_AF-A0A5K7S7S9-F1
#
_entry.id   AF-A0A5K7S7S9-F1
#
_cell.length_a   1.000
_cell.length_b   1.000
_cell.length_c   1.000
_cell.angle_alpha   90.00
_cell.angle_beta   90.00
_cell.angle_gamma   90.00
#
_symmetry.space_group_name_H-M   'P 1'
#
loop_
_entity.id
_entity.type
_entity.pdbx_description
1 polymer ?
#
loop_
_entity_poly.entity_id
_entity_poly.type
_entity_poly.pdbx_seq_one_letter_code
_entity_poly.pdbx_strand_id
1 'polypeptide(L)'
;MNISVTLTKSEFQNVLLKHFIETYFNYKRLIIVMFIFLLLSIQVGGFEEGKAFEIFILYPLCGLILYALYLSMRFWIPFIKFKKIMDPKTLIASYNVSNNVDNLKIETITGQKVVFWRKIINIKKVKNHLFISLLDNSTYIIPESQFEDEAAINDFVQSVKNGIIKTRGTLSVSIFLRPPYLLGLVCFIPLFGLIVGIVLVLLGLFYYKDKLLVLIGCLGVIFTIGYYKYTFPDSERDKQFAKISQMQLNSLIKDIEYYKLQNGNYPDKLEQLQNSNSMVIIYDPLQSKNGKSSKYNYILVGDRYKLFSSGIDGIANTKDDISPEVEDISKVGLIK
;
A
#
# COMPACT_ATOMS: atom_id res chain seq x y z
N MET A 1 17.80 41.37 13.10
CA MET A 1 17.92 41.52 11.63
C MET A 1 16.53 41.52 11.02
N ASN A 2 16.26 42.35 10.01
CA ASN A 2 14.98 42.36 9.30
C ASN A 2 15.23 42.13 7.81
N ILE A 3 14.64 41.08 7.24
CA ILE A 3 14.89 40.62 5.88
C ILE A 3 13.57 40.71 5.12
N SER A 4 13.51 41.56 4.09
CA SER A 4 12.35 41.62 3.19
C SER A 4 12.50 40.56 2.11
N VAL A 5 11.49 39.71 1.96
CA VAL A 5 11.50 38.62 0.98
C VAL A 5 10.40 38.85 -0.02
N THR A 6 10.75 38.79 -1.30
CA THR A 6 9.80 38.81 -2.41
C THR A 6 10.05 37.58 -3.28
N LEU A 7 9.02 36.78 -3.51
CA LEU A 7 9.09 35.56 -4.30
C LEU A 7 7.92 35.49 -5.28
N THR A 8 8.22 35.15 -6.52
CA THR A 8 7.18 34.80 -7.50
C THR A 8 6.69 33.36 -7.27
N LYS A 9 5.46 33.06 -7.72
CA LYS A 9 4.93 31.68 -7.70
C LYS A 9 5.86 30.67 -8.38
N SER A 10 6.37 31.00 -9.57
CA SER A 10 7.23 30.12 -10.36
C SER A 10 8.57 29.88 -9.68
N GLU A 11 9.17 30.93 -9.12
CA GLU A 11 10.41 30.83 -8.35
C GLU A 11 10.22 29.95 -7.12
N PHE A 12 9.18 30.18 -6.33
CA PHE A 12 8.87 29.35 -5.17
C PHE A 12 8.67 27.88 -5.56
N GLN A 13 7.91 27.60 -6.63
CA GLN A 13 7.69 26.23 -7.12
C GLN A 13 8.99 25.54 -7.53
N ASN A 14 9.81 26.22 -8.33
CA ASN A 14 11.07 25.66 -8.83
C ASN A 14 12.06 25.39 -7.70
N VAL A 15 12.19 26.34 -6.77
CA VAL A 15 13.09 26.24 -5.62
C VAL A 15 12.60 25.16 -4.64
N LEU A 16 11.30 25.09 -4.36
CA LEU A 16 10.70 24.06 -3.51
C LEU A 16 10.84 22.67 -4.15
N LEU A 17 10.60 22.52 -5.46
CA LEU A 17 10.70 21.25 -6.17
C LEU A 17 12.13 20.71 -6.10
N LYS A 18 13.11 21.59 -6.32
CA LYS A 18 14.53 21.26 -6.28
C LYS A 18 14.97 20.83 -4.87
N HIS A 19 14.59 21.59 -3.85
CA HIS A 19 14.80 21.20 -2.46
C HIS A 19 14.13 19.87 -2.13
N PHE A 20 12.92 19.66 -2.65
CA PHE A 20 12.16 18.45 -2.42
C PHE A 20 12.87 17.21 -3.00
N ILE A 21 13.34 17.29 -4.25
CA ILE A 21 14.10 16.23 -4.91
C ILE A 21 15.39 15.95 -4.13
N GLU A 22 16.19 16.98 -3.83
CA GLU A 22 17.48 16.81 -3.15
C GLU A 22 17.35 16.29 -1.70
N THR A 23 16.25 16.61 -1.01
CA THR A 23 16.07 16.27 0.41
C THR A 23 15.30 14.97 0.63
N TYR A 24 14.25 14.72 -0.16
CA TYR A 24 13.30 13.63 0.11
C TYR A 24 13.40 12.48 -0.88
N PHE A 25 13.80 12.75 -2.14
CA PHE A 25 13.99 11.68 -3.11
C PHE A 25 15.30 10.94 -2.84
N ASN A 26 15.19 9.81 -2.16
CA ASN A 26 16.32 8.94 -1.87
C ASN A 26 16.06 7.54 -2.44
N TYR A 27 16.85 7.15 -3.46
CA TYR A 27 16.71 5.87 -4.14
C TYR A 27 16.86 4.67 -3.17
N LYS A 28 17.68 4.78 -2.12
CA LYS A 28 17.82 3.71 -1.11
C LYS A 28 16.51 3.49 -0.34
N ARG A 29 15.79 4.57 -0.02
CA ARG A 29 14.48 4.48 0.64
C ARG A 29 13.43 3.87 -0.27
N LEU A 30 13.45 4.24 -1.56
CA LEU A 30 12.57 3.66 -2.57
C LEU A 30 12.78 2.14 -2.67
N ILE A 31 14.03 1.69 -2.77
CA ILE A 31 14.39 0.26 -2.81
C ILE A 31 13.88 -0.47 -1.57
N ILE A 32 14.04 0.11 -0.37
CA ILE A 32 13.54 -0.48 0.87
C ILE A 32 12.01 -0.63 0.84
N VAL A 33 11.28 0.40 0.41
CA VAL A 33 9.81 0.32 0.28
C VAL A 33 9.43 -0.78 -0.73
N MET A 34 10.07 -0.82 -1.90
CA MET A 34 9.81 -1.86 -2.89
C MET A 34 10.09 -3.26 -2.34
N PHE A 35 11.18 -3.43 -1.60
CA PHE A 35 11.55 -4.71 -0.99
C PHE A 35 10.54 -5.14 0.09
N ILE A 36 10.03 -4.21 0.91
CA ILE A 36 8.99 -4.52 1.90
C ILE A 36 7.72 -5.03 1.20
N PHE A 37 7.28 -4.36 0.13
CA PHE A 37 6.10 -4.78 -0.61
C PHE A 37 6.31 -6.09 -1.39
N LEU A 38 7.54 -6.35 -1.85
CA LEU A 38 7.92 -7.64 -2.41
C LEU A 38 7.88 -8.77 -1.37
N LEU A 39 8.34 -8.51 -0.14
CA LEU A 39 8.22 -9.50 0.94
C LEU A 39 6.75 -9.77 1.32
N LEU A 40 5.91 -8.73 1.31
CA LEU A 40 4.48 -8.87 1.53
C LEU A 40 3.81 -9.69 0.41
N SER A 41 4.25 -9.53 -0.84
CA SER A 41 3.70 -10.32 -1.96
C SER A 41 4.02 -11.80 -1.83
N ILE A 42 5.17 -12.17 -1.26
CA ILE A 42 5.52 -13.58 -0.99
C ILE A 42 4.56 -14.20 0.03
N GLN A 43 4.17 -13.46 1.07
CA GLN A 43 3.25 -13.97 2.10
C GLN A 43 1.83 -14.19 1.57
N VAL A 44 1.40 -13.38 0.59
CA VAL A 44 0.05 -13.44 0.02
C VAL A 44 -0.01 -14.39 -1.18
N GLY A 45 1.03 -14.40 -2.01
CA GLY A 45 1.10 -15.19 -3.25
C GLY A 45 1.32 -16.69 -3.04
N GLY A 46 1.68 -17.13 -1.83
CA GLY A 46 1.83 -18.56 -1.51
C GLY A 46 0.52 -19.36 -1.47
N PHE A 47 -0.64 -18.72 -1.68
CA PHE A 47 -1.96 -19.34 -1.45
C PHE A 47 -2.84 -19.52 -2.69
N GLU A 48 -2.52 -18.96 -3.87
CA GLU A 48 -3.31 -19.16 -5.10
C GLU A 48 -2.41 -19.49 -6.29
N GLU A 49 -2.45 -20.75 -6.76
CA GLU A 49 -1.85 -21.13 -8.05
C GLU A 49 -2.50 -20.32 -9.19
N GLY A 50 -1.67 -19.71 -10.03
CA GLY A 50 -2.10 -18.96 -11.21
C GLY A 50 -2.11 -17.44 -11.06
N LYS A 51 -2.16 -16.88 -9.84
CA LYS A 51 -2.14 -15.41 -9.62
C LYS A 51 -0.86 -14.86 -9.00
N ALA A 52 0.12 -15.73 -8.73
CA ALA A 52 1.38 -15.33 -8.12
C ALA A 52 2.03 -14.15 -8.87
N PHE A 53 2.11 -14.23 -10.20
CA PHE A 53 2.70 -13.17 -11.02
C PHE A 53 2.01 -11.80 -10.85
N GLU A 54 0.67 -11.79 -10.85
CA GLU A 54 -0.12 -10.57 -10.66
C GLU A 54 0.11 -9.97 -9.27
N ILE A 55 0.15 -10.81 -8.24
CA ILE A 55 0.40 -10.41 -6.85
C ILE A 55 1.83 -9.85 -6.67
N PHE A 56 2.83 -10.50 -7.28
CA PHE A 56 4.23 -10.06 -7.24
C PHE A 56 4.48 -8.71 -7.93
N ILE A 57 3.65 -8.32 -8.89
CA ILE A 57 3.75 -7.01 -9.56
C ILE A 57 2.91 -5.95 -8.84
N LEU A 58 1.68 -6.30 -8.46
CA LEU A 58 0.72 -5.34 -7.94
C LEU A 58 1.18 -4.76 -6.59
N TYR A 59 1.76 -5.57 -5.71
CA TYR A 59 2.18 -5.12 -4.39
C TYR A 59 3.33 -4.09 -4.45
N PRO A 60 4.44 -4.33 -5.16
CA PRO A 60 5.46 -3.31 -5.37
C PRO A 60 4.92 -2.04 -6.03
N LEU A 61 3.98 -2.17 -6.98
CA LEU A 61 3.33 -1.02 -7.62
C LEU A 61 2.51 -0.20 -6.61
N CYS A 62 1.74 -0.86 -5.73
CA CYS A 62 1.06 -0.19 -4.62
C CYS A 62 2.05 0.53 -3.69
N GLY A 63 3.17 -0.12 -3.37
CA GLY A 63 4.25 0.50 -2.61
C GLY A 63 4.82 1.77 -3.28
N LEU A 64 5.03 1.73 -4.60
CA LEU A 64 5.45 2.89 -5.40
C LEU A 64 4.43 4.02 -5.35
N ILE A 65 3.14 3.70 -5.52
CA ILE A 65 2.05 4.69 -5.48
C ILE A 65 1.98 5.36 -4.09
N LEU A 66 2.01 4.56 -3.02
CA LEU A 66 1.97 5.09 -1.65
C LEU A 66 3.20 5.94 -1.33
N TYR A 67 4.38 5.52 -1.79
CA TYR A 67 5.59 6.31 -1.64
C TYR A 67 5.53 7.62 -2.43
N ALA A 68 5.01 7.59 -3.67
CA ALA A 68 4.80 8.78 -4.49
C ALA A 68 3.79 9.75 -3.87
N LEU A 69 2.70 9.25 -3.27
CA LEU A 69 1.73 10.06 -2.52
C LEU A 69 2.35 10.68 -1.26
N TYR A 70 3.11 9.90 -0.49
CA TYR A 70 3.84 10.40 0.67
C TYR A 70 4.80 11.54 0.28
N LEU A 71 5.54 11.32 -0.80
CA LEU A 71 6.47 12.27 -1.38
C LEU A 71 5.74 13.53 -1.88
N SER A 72 4.65 13.38 -2.64
CA SER A 72 3.90 14.51 -3.18
C SER A 72 3.35 15.42 -2.09
N MET A 73 2.90 14.87 -0.95
CA MET A 73 2.43 15.67 0.20
C MET A 73 3.50 16.61 0.75
N ARG A 74 4.78 16.22 0.71
CA ARG A 74 5.90 17.08 1.16
C ARG A 74 6.11 18.30 0.26
N PHE A 75 5.69 18.23 -0.99
CA PHE A 75 5.69 19.35 -1.93
C PHE A 75 4.40 20.16 -1.84
N TRP A 76 3.24 19.50 -1.88
CA TRP A 76 1.94 20.17 -1.96
C TRP A 76 1.57 20.94 -0.70
N ILE A 77 1.90 20.46 0.51
CA ILE A 77 1.52 21.16 1.75
C ILE A 77 2.21 22.53 1.88
N PRO A 78 3.54 22.65 1.74
CA PRO A 78 4.20 23.96 1.72
C PRO A 78 3.68 24.86 0.59
N PHE A 79 3.43 24.30 -0.59
CA PHE A 79 2.93 25.05 -1.74
C PHE A 79 1.52 25.63 -1.52
N ILE A 80 0.59 24.85 -0.96
CA ILE A 80 -0.75 25.31 -0.61
C ILE A 80 -0.68 26.43 0.44
N LYS A 81 0.23 26.31 1.43
CA LYS A 81 0.42 27.35 2.44
C LYS A 81 1.03 28.62 1.87
N PHE A 82 1.99 28.50 0.96
CA PHE A 82 2.55 29.64 0.23
C PHE A 82 1.48 30.39 -0.58
N LYS A 83 0.58 29.66 -1.26
CA LYS A 83 -0.53 30.26 -1.99
C LYS A 83 -1.43 31.15 -1.12
N LYS A 84 -1.52 30.89 0.19
CA LYS A 84 -2.32 31.71 1.13
C LYS A 84 -1.71 33.08 1.44
N ILE A 85 -0.40 33.25 1.27
CA ILE A 85 0.31 34.51 1.56
C ILE A 85 0.65 35.30 0.28
N MET A 86 0.22 34.78 -0.88
CA MET A 86 0.48 35.36 -2.20
C MET A 86 -0.65 36.30 -2.60
N ASP A 87 -0.31 37.42 -3.22
CA ASP A 87 -1.30 38.31 -3.83
C ASP A 87 -1.93 37.60 -5.04
N PRO A 88 -3.27 37.46 -5.09
CA PRO A 88 -3.95 36.74 -6.17
C PRO A 88 -3.81 37.40 -7.55
N LYS A 89 -3.53 38.71 -7.62
CA LYS A 89 -3.38 39.46 -8.88
C LYS A 89 -1.97 39.36 -9.43
N THR A 90 -0.96 39.57 -8.60
CA THR A 90 0.43 39.63 -9.05
C THR A 90 1.12 38.26 -9.03
N LEU A 91 0.56 37.28 -8.30
CA LEU A 91 1.18 35.98 -8.04
C LEU A 91 2.56 36.09 -7.34
N ILE A 92 2.74 37.18 -6.59
CA ILE A 92 3.93 37.47 -5.80
C ILE A 92 3.57 37.36 -4.32
N ALA A 93 4.44 36.73 -3.55
CA ALA A 93 4.37 36.74 -2.09
C ALA A 93 5.49 37.63 -1.54
N SER A 94 5.12 38.61 -0.73
CA SER A 94 6.06 39.47 -0.02
C SER A 94 5.88 39.29 1.48
N TYR A 95 6.99 39.05 2.18
CA TYR A 95 6.98 38.88 3.63
C TYR A 95 8.29 39.31 4.26
N ASN A 96 8.22 39.90 5.45
CA ASN A 96 9.39 40.28 6.23
C ASN A 96 9.69 39.22 7.29
N VAL A 97 10.94 38.82 7.38
CA VAL A 97 11.45 37.91 8.40
C VAL A 97 12.35 38.69 9.33
N SER A 98 11.96 38.76 10.60
CA SER A 98 12.81 39.30 11.66
C SER A 98 13.02 38.29 12.76
N ASN A 99 14.23 38.26 13.30
CA ASN A 99 14.57 37.46 14.48
C ASN A 99 14.64 38.36 15.72
N ASN A 100 14.16 37.84 16.84
CA ASN A 100 14.37 38.41 18.17
C ASN A 100 14.90 37.30 19.11
N VAL A 101 15.22 37.60 20.36
CA VAL A 101 15.83 36.67 21.32
C VAL A 101 15.04 35.35 21.45
N ASP A 102 13.70 35.40 21.38
CA ASP A 102 12.83 34.27 21.72
C ASP A 102 11.99 33.71 20.55
N ASN A 103 11.97 34.39 19.39
CA ASN A 103 11.16 33.97 18.26
C ASN A 103 11.62 34.57 16.92
N LEU A 104 11.03 34.03 15.86
CA LEU A 104 11.07 34.57 14.51
C LEU A 104 9.70 35.16 14.19
N LYS A 105 9.68 36.44 13.81
CA LYS A 105 8.48 37.17 13.43
C LYS A 105 8.41 37.23 11.91
N ILE A 106 7.27 36.80 11.37
CA ILE A 106 6.98 36.77 9.94
C ILE A 106 5.81 37.69 9.67
N GLU A 107 6.04 38.80 8.99
CA GLU A 107 5.00 39.72 8.58
C GLU A 107 4.65 39.44 7.12
N THR A 108 3.37 39.19 6.84
CA THR A 108 2.85 38.95 5.48
C THR A 108 1.74 39.95 5.19
N ILE A 109 1.30 40.03 3.93
CA ILE A 109 0.10 40.81 3.55
C ILE A 109 -1.16 40.40 4.32
N THR A 110 -1.22 39.16 4.82
CA THR A 110 -2.36 38.63 5.58
C THR A 110 -2.28 38.88 7.09
N GLY A 111 -1.19 39.49 7.54
CA GLY A 111 -0.94 39.79 8.96
C GLY A 111 0.40 39.25 9.46
N GLN A 112 0.60 39.45 10.77
CA GLN A 112 1.82 39.08 11.47
C GLN A 112 1.69 37.70 12.15
N LYS A 113 2.68 36.84 11.95
CA LYS A 113 2.80 35.52 12.57
C LYS A 113 4.08 35.43 13.40
N VAL A 114 3.93 35.09 14.67
CA VAL A 114 5.06 34.82 15.57
C VAL A 114 5.37 33.33 15.59
N VAL A 115 6.59 32.96 15.23
CA VAL A 115 7.09 31.58 15.17
C VAL A 115 8.12 31.37 16.28
N PHE A 116 7.69 30.73 17.35
CA PHE A 116 8.59 30.32 18.44
C PHE A 116 9.63 29.31 17.97
N TRP A 117 10.84 29.36 18.52
CA TRP A 117 11.95 28.46 18.18
C TRP A 117 11.58 26.97 18.24
N ARG A 118 10.79 26.57 19.25
CA ARG A 118 10.28 25.19 19.39
C ARG A 118 9.47 24.71 18.19
N LYS A 119 8.92 25.60 17.36
CA LYS A 119 8.15 25.26 16.15
C LYS A 119 9.01 25.11 14.89
N ILE A 120 10.28 25.51 14.92
CA ILE A 120 11.17 25.41 13.76
C ILE A 120 11.83 24.04 13.74
N ILE A 121 11.55 23.20 12.75
CA ILE A 121 12.17 21.87 12.57
C ILE A 121 13.66 22.03 12.31
N ASN A 122 14.02 22.79 11.29
CA ASN A 122 15.38 23.02 10.88
C ASN A 122 15.49 24.31 10.04
N ILE A 123 16.73 24.77 9.90
CA ILE A 123 17.14 25.75 8.91
C ILE A 123 18.23 25.12 8.05
N LYS A 124 18.10 25.18 6.71
CA LYS A 124 19.05 24.61 5.76
C LYS A 124 19.30 25.56 4.60
N LYS A 125 20.56 25.71 4.21
CA LYS A 125 20.96 26.33 2.96
C LYS A 125 20.93 25.27 1.85
N VAL A 126 20.21 25.55 0.77
CA VAL A 126 20.17 24.71 -0.44
C VAL A 126 20.37 25.61 -1.64
N LYS A 127 21.56 25.52 -2.24
CA LYS A 127 22.04 26.45 -3.28
C LYS A 127 21.98 27.88 -2.75
N ASN A 128 21.32 28.79 -3.47
CA ASN A 128 21.29 30.22 -3.14
C ASN A 128 20.05 30.60 -2.31
N HIS A 129 19.52 29.66 -1.52
CA HIS A 129 18.29 29.85 -0.76
C HIS A 129 18.39 29.21 0.63
N LEU A 130 17.85 29.90 1.63
CA LEU A 130 17.64 29.39 2.97
C LEU A 130 16.21 28.87 3.13
N PHE A 131 16.08 27.67 3.69
CA PHE A 131 14.83 27.00 3.97
C PHE A 131 14.62 26.92 5.47
N ILE A 132 13.51 27.49 5.96
CA ILE A 132 13.06 27.39 7.34
C ILE A 132 11.85 26.48 7.38
N SER A 133 12.03 25.25 7.85
CA SER A 133 10.94 24.26 7.94
C SER A 133 10.29 24.30 9.30
N LEU A 134 8.96 24.30 9.37
CA LEU A 134 8.19 24.34 10.62
C LEU A 134 7.44 23.02 10.90
N LEU A 135 7.08 22.79 12.16
CA LEU A 135 6.34 21.59 12.63
C LEU A 135 5.00 21.38 11.94
N ASP A 136 4.37 22.46 11.49
CA ASP A 136 3.10 22.42 10.78
C ASP A 136 3.29 22.12 9.27
N ASN A 137 4.50 21.74 8.82
CA ASN A 137 4.88 21.59 7.42
C ASN A 137 4.80 22.88 6.59
N SER A 138 4.80 24.06 7.21
CA SER A 138 5.10 25.29 6.47
C SER A 138 6.60 25.44 6.25
N THR A 139 6.96 26.01 5.10
CA THR A 139 8.34 26.27 4.72
C THR A 139 8.46 27.70 4.23
N TYR A 140 9.37 28.46 4.83
CA TYR A 140 9.74 29.79 4.36
C TYR A 140 11.06 29.70 3.60
N ILE A 141 11.14 30.39 2.46
CA ILE A 141 12.26 30.34 1.53
C ILE A 141 12.82 31.75 1.40
N ILE A 142 14.08 31.95 1.77
CA ILE A 142 14.73 33.27 1.73
C ILE A 142 15.86 33.20 0.70
N PRO A 143 15.79 33.93 -0.42
CA PRO A 143 16.90 34.04 -1.36
C PRO A 143 18.12 34.68 -0.69
N GLU A 144 19.31 34.19 -1.03
CA GLU A 144 20.57 34.74 -0.50
C GLU A 144 20.81 36.19 -0.96
N SER A 145 20.23 36.58 -2.09
CA SER A 145 20.28 37.96 -2.60
C SER A 145 19.58 38.98 -1.69
N GLN A 146 18.81 38.53 -0.68
CA GLN A 146 18.19 39.41 0.32
C GLN A 146 19.08 39.69 1.53
N PHE A 147 20.30 39.16 1.54
CA PHE A 147 21.31 39.41 2.56
C PHE A 147 22.40 40.32 2.00
N GLU A 148 23.00 41.13 2.87
CA GLU A 148 24.08 42.05 2.50
C GLU A 148 25.33 41.28 2.06
N ASP A 149 25.69 40.22 2.80
CA ASP A 149 26.84 39.38 2.53
C ASP A 149 26.69 37.97 3.14
N GLU A 150 27.70 37.12 2.91
CA GLU A 150 27.73 35.75 3.46
C GLU A 150 27.84 35.72 4.99
N ALA A 151 28.44 36.75 5.60
CA ALA A 151 28.52 36.87 7.06
C ALA A 151 27.12 37.04 7.67
N ALA A 152 26.30 37.92 7.10
CA ALA A 152 24.92 38.16 7.52
C ALA A 152 24.05 36.90 7.37
N ILE A 153 24.26 36.12 6.30
CA ILE A 153 23.61 34.80 6.12
C ILE A 153 24.00 33.87 7.28
N ASN A 154 25.28 33.74 7.56
CA ASN A 154 25.79 32.86 8.60
C ASN A 154 25.32 33.30 9.99
N ASP A 155 25.35 34.59 10.30
CA ASP A 155 24.86 35.16 11.55
C ASP A 155 23.38 34.90 11.75
N PHE A 156 22.57 35.07 10.70
CA PHE A 156 21.15 34.74 10.74
C PHE A 156 20.93 33.25 10.99
N VAL A 157 21.62 32.37 10.25
CA VAL A 157 21.51 30.92 10.41
C VAL A 157 21.93 30.48 11.81
N GLN A 158 23.02 31.03 12.34
CA GLN A 158 23.50 30.72 13.70
C GLN A 158 22.55 31.25 14.76
N SER A 159 21.99 32.46 14.59
CA SER A 159 20.97 33.00 15.49
C SER A 159 19.76 32.08 15.58
N VAL A 160 19.24 31.60 14.44
CA VAL A 160 18.11 30.66 14.39
C VAL A 160 18.49 29.31 15.02
N LYS A 161 19.67 28.76 14.72
CA LYS A 161 20.15 27.51 15.31
C LYS A 161 20.29 27.63 16.84
N ASN A 162 20.87 28.72 17.33
CA ASN A 162 21.03 28.99 18.75
C ASN A 162 19.68 29.13 19.45
N GLY A 163 18.70 29.79 18.84
CA GLY A 163 17.32 29.84 19.34
C GLY A 163 16.67 28.45 19.44
N ILE A 164 16.86 27.62 18.42
CA ILE A 164 16.40 26.22 18.42
C ILE A 164 17.09 25.42 19.54
N ILE A 165 18.41 25.52 19.68
CA ILE A 165 19.20 24.82 20.71
C ILE A 165 18.77 25.28 22.11
N LYS A 166 18.67 26.60 22.35
CA LYS A 166 18.24 27.18 23.64
C LYS A 166 16.90 26.62 24.09
N THR A 167 15.99 26.38 23.15
CA THR A 167 14.64 25.87 23.48
C THR A 167 14.52 24.34 23.48
N ARG A 168 15.45 23.61 22.86
CA ARG A 168 15.37 22.14 22.73
C ARG A 168 16.51 21.36 23.41
N GLY A 169 17.54 22.04 23.94
CA GLY A 169 18.82 21.42 24.27
C GLY A 169 19.72 21.24 23.04
N THR A 170 20.91 20.63 23.22
CA THR A 170 21.89 20.34 22.15
C THR A 170 21.22 19.84 20.86
N LEU A 171 21.80 20.19 19.71
CA LEU A 171 21.27 20.01 18.34
C LEU A 171 21.14 18.53 17.89
N SER A 172 20.76 17.63 18.79
CA SER A 172 20.47 16.22 18.59
C SER A 172 19.11 15.88 19.19
N VAL A 173 18.04 16.59 18.79
CA VAL A 173 16.70 16.24 19.25
C VAL A 173 15.79 16.05 18.04
N SER A 174 15.57 14.77 17.75
CA SER A 174 14.39 14.27 17.05
C SER A 174 13.17 15.05 17.51
N ILE A 175 12.57 15.78 16.59
CA ILE A 175 11.30 16.45 16.78
C ILE A 175 10.31 15.45 17.39
N PHE A 176 9.88 15.68 18.64
CA PHE A 176 8.71 15.04 19.21
C PHE A 176 7.46 15.59 18.50
N LEU A 177 7.28 15.23 17.22
CA LEU A 177 5.94 15.11 16.67
C LEU A 177 5.35 13.93 17.46
N ARG A 178 4.31 14.17 18.27
CA ARG A 178 3.63 13.09 18.98
C ARG A 178 3.16 12.08 17.92
N PRO A 179 3.61 10.81 17.99
CA PRO A 179 3.16 9.81 17.06
C PRO A 179 1.64 9.71 17.09
N PRO A 180 0.96 9.53 15.95
CA PRO A 180 -0.49 9.52 15.90
C PRO A 180 -1.03 8.18 16.41
N TYR A 181 -0.85 7.88 17.70
CA TYR A 181 -1.26 6.61 18.29
C TYR A 181 -2.76 6.34 18.12
N LEU A 182 -3.59 7.40 18.12
CA LEU A 182 -5.04 7.33 17.89
C LEU A 182 -5.43 6.80 16.50
N LEU A 183 -4.56 6.95 15.49
CA LEU A 183 -4.80 6.32 14.18
C LEU A 183 -4.76 4.79 14.28
N GLY A 184 -4.11 4.24 15.31
CA GLY A 184 -4.16 2.81 15.62
C GLY A 184 -5.57 2.30 15.93
N LEU A 185 -6.51 3.14 16.34
CA LEU A 185 -7.91 2.71 16.55
C LEU A 185 -8.59 2.31 15.23
N VAL A 186 -8.16 2.89 14.11
CA VAL A 186 -8.65 2.51 12.76
C VAL A 186 -8.20 1.09 12.42
N CYS A 187 -7.18 0.55 13.10
CA CYS A 187 -6.76 -0.83 12.92
C CYS A 187 -7.80 -1.88 13.36
N PHE A 188 -8.83 -1.48 14.09
CA PHE A 188 -9.94 -2.37 14.46
C PHE A 188 -10.99 -2.54 13.35
N ILE A 189 -10.94 -1.73 12.29
CA ILE A 189 -11.82 -1.91 11.12
C ILE A 189 -11.16 -2.92 10.18
N PRO A 190 -11.77 -4.10 9.94
CA PRO A 190 -11.21 -5.11 9.03
C PRO A 190 -10.94 -4.52 7.64
N LEU A 191 -9.91 -5.03 6.96
CA LEU A 191 -9.33 -4.50 5.70
C LEU A 191 -8.53 -3.19 5.86
N PHE A 192 -9.11 -2.17 6.49
CA PHE A 192 -8.42 -0.90 6.72
C PHE A 192 -7.28 -1.05 7.73
N GLY A 193 -7.42 -1.95 8.69
CA GLY A 193 -6.40 -2.15 9.72
C GLY A 193 -5.09 -2.73 9.23
N LEU A 194 -5.11 -3.49 8.13
CA LEU A 194 -3.89 -3.93 7.45
C LEU A 194 -3.13 -2.72 6.89
N ILE A 195 -3.81 -1.88 6.11
CA ILE A 195 -3.23 -0.72 5.43
C ILE A 195 -2.72 0.29 6.46
N VAL A 196 -3.55 0.65 7.43
CA VAL A 196 -3.19 1.60 8.48
C VAL A 196 -2.08 1.03 9.36
N GLY A 197 -2.13 -0.26 9.69
CA GLY A 197 -1.09 -0.93 10.47
C GLY A 197 0.27 -0.86 9.80
N ILE A 198 0.36 -1.16 8.51
CA ILE A 198 1.59 -1.02 7.71
C ILE A 198 2.09 0.42 7.73
N VAL A 199 1.20 1.41 7.50
CA VAL A 199 1.57 2.83 7.53
C VAL A 199 2.14 3.23 8.89
N LEU A 200 1.54 2.77 9.99
CA LEU A 200 2.02 3.05 11.35
C LEU A 200 3.37 2.40 11.64
N VAL A 201 3.62 1.18 11.16
CA VAL A 201 4.93 0.52 11.24
C VAL A 201 5.99 1.34 10.49
N LEU A 202 5.71 1.76 9.25
CA LEU A 202 6.65 2.54 8.45
C LEU A 202 6.93 3.91 9.08
N LEU A 203 5.90 4.59 9.57
CA LEU A 203 6.04 5.84 10.28
C LEU A 203 6.84 5.66 11.57
N GLY A 204 6.58 4.58 12.31
CA GLY A 204 7.27 4.25 13.55
C GLY A 204 8.75 3.96 13.33
N LEU A 205 9.10 3.20 12.29
CA LEU A 205 10.49 2.86 11.97
C LEU A 205 11.27 4.05 11.41
N PHE A 206 10.70 4.78 10.44
CA PHE A 206 11.48 5.73 9.63
C PHE A 206 11.32 7.20 10.03
N TYR A 207 10.15 7.58 10.56
CA TYR A 207 9.84 8.97 10.84
C TYR A 207 9.93 9.30 12.33
N TYR A 208 9.11 8.62 13.14
CA TYR A 208 9.05 8.86 14.57
C TYR A 208 10.17 8.14 15.34
N LYS A 209 10.73 7.07 14.76
CA LYS A 209 11.67 6.15 15.44
C LYS A 209 11.11 5.64 16.79
N ASP A 210 9.80 5.42 16.83
CA ASP A 210 9.03 5.12 18.04
C ASP A 210 8.58 3.66 18.04
N LYS A 211 9.06 2.90 19.02
CA LYS A 211 8.80 1.46 19.14
C LYS A 211 7.33 1.15 19.45
N LEU A 212 6.64 2.04 20.17
CA LEU A 212 5.24 1.86 20.53
C LEU A 212 4.33 2.01 19.30
N LEU A 213 4.61 2.97 18.42
CA LEU A 213 3.88 3.14 17.16
C LEU A 213 4.07 1.93 16.23
N VAL A 214 5.29 1.39 16.18
CA VAL A 214 5.57 0.13 15.46
C VAL A 214 4.75 -1.02 16.06
N LEU A 215 4.75 -1.16 17.38
CA LEU A 215 3.98 -2.21 18.06
C LEU A 215 2.48 -2.11 17.74
N ILE A 216 1.90 -0.91 17.82
CA ILE A 216 0.49 -0.68 17.49
C ILE A 216 0.19 -1.06 16.04
N GLY A 217 1.07 -0.68 15.10
CA GLY A 217 0.92 -1.04 13.70
C GLY A 217 0.99 -2.56 13.47
N CYS A 218 1.95 -3.25 14.10
CA CYS A 218 2.07 -4.71 14.04
C CYS A 218 0.84 -5.42 14.62
N LEU A 219 0.35 -4.97 15.78
CA LEU A 219 -0.86 -5.51 16.40
C LEU A 219 -2.09 -5.33 15.50
N GLY A 220 -2.20 -4.19 14.81
CA GLY A 220 -3.28 -3.95 13.85
C GLY A 220 -3.27 -4.90 12.64
N VAL A 221 -2.08 -5.18 12.10
CA VAL A 221 -1.89 -6.15 11.01
C VAL A 221 -2.27 -7.56 11.49
N ILE A 222 -1.74 -7.99 12.63
CA ILE A 222 -2.00 -9.32 13.20
C ILE A 222 -3.50 -9.48 13.50
N PHE A 223 -4.13 -8.47 14.10
CA PHE A 223 -5.57 -8.48 14.37
C PHE A 223 -6.38 -8.66 13.09
N THR A 224 -6.05 -7.91 12.03
CA THR A 224 -6.76 -8.00 10.75
C THR A 224 -6.63 -9.41 10.14
N ILE A 225 -5.43 -9.98 10.14
CA ILE A 225 -5.19 -11.35 9.63
C ILE A 225 -5.97 -12.37 10.47
N GLY A 226 -5.90 -12.27 11.80
CA GLY A 226 -6.61 -13.15 12.72
C GLY A 226 -8.12 -13.07 12.55
N TYR A 227 -8.68 -11.87 12.38
CA TYR A 227 -10.10 -11.65 12.14
C TYR A 227 -10.58 -12.36 10.88
N TYR A 228 -9.85 -12.25 9.76
CA TYR A 228 -10.24 -12.94 8.53
C TYR A 228 -10.14 -14.46 8.66
N LYS A 229 -9.08 -14.97 9.31
CA LYS A 229 -8.93 -16.40 9.56
C LYS A 229 -10.06 -16.96 10.45
N TYR A 230 -10.51 -16.19 11.44
CA TYR A 230 -11.62 -16.57 12.31
C TYR A 230 -12.98 -16.46 11.62
N THR A 231 -13.21 -15.39 10.86
CA THR A 231 -14.49 -15.11 10.19
C THR A 231 -14.74 -16.04 9.00
N PHE A 232 -13.68 -16.45 8.31
CA PHE A 232 -13.74 -17.38 7.18
C PHE A 232 -12.97 -18.66 7.53
N PRO A 233 -13.51 -19.49 8.45
CA PRO A 233 -12.89 -20.75 8.80
C PRO A 233 -12.84 -21.67 7.57
N ASP A 234 -11.82 -22.51 7.49
CA ASP A 234 -11.58 -23.38 6.34
C ASP A 234 -12.80 -24.25 6.01
N SER A 235 -13.57 -24.68 7.02
CA SER A 235 -14.81 -25.44 6.83
C SER A 235 -15.88 -24.73 6.01
N GLU A 236 -16.00 -23.41 6.09
CA GLU A 236 -17.00 -22.66 5.31
C GLU A 236 -16.50 -22.42 3.88
N ARG A 237 -15.19 -22.22 3.72
CA ARG A 237 -14.52 -22.22 2.42
C ARG A 237 -14.74 -23.54 1.69
N ASP A 238 -14.58 -24.65 2.40
CA ASP A 238 -14.73 -26.01 1.88
C ASP A 238 -16.13 -26.27 1.37
N LYS A 239 -17.16 -25.83 2.09
CA LYS A 239 -18.55 -25.93 1.62
C LYS A 239 -18.79 -25.11 0.35
N GLN A 240 -18.18 -23.93 0.24
CA GLN A 240 -18.30 -23.11 -0.98
C GLN A 240 -17.61 -23.79 -2.16
N PHE A 241 -16.40 -24.32 -1.97
CA PHE A 241 -15.70 -25.08 -2.99
C PHE A 241 -16.43 -26.36 -3.37
N ALA A 242 -17.08 -27.04 -2.42
CA ALA A 242 -17.91 -28.21 -2.69
C ALA A 242 -19.09 -27.87 -3.60
N LYS A 243 -19.76 -26.73 -3.37
CA LYS A 243 -20.82 -26.24 -4.26
C LYS A 243 -20.30 -25.95 -5.67
N ILE A 244 -19.13 -25.32 -5.79
CA ILE A 244 -18.51 -25.04 -7.09
C ILE A 244 -18.14 -26.36 -7.80
N SER A 245 -17.55 -27.31 -7.07
CA SER A 245 -17.19 -28.64 -7.57
C SER A 245 -18.44 -29.39 -8.08
N GLN A 246 -19.54 -29.38 -7.32
CA GLN A 246 -20.83 -29.93 -7.75
C GLN A 246 -21.34 -29.29 -9.06
N MET A 247 -21.33 -27.96 -9.15
CA MET A 247 -21.79 -27.25 -10.35
C MET A 247 -20.94 -27.60 -11.58
N GLN A 248 -19.63 -27.69 -11.41
CA GLN A 248 -18.70 -28.05 -12.48
C GLN A 248 -18.83 -29.51 -12.88
N LEU A 249 -18.98 -30.44 -11.94
CA LEU A 249 -19.29 -31.86 -12.20
C LEU A 249 -20.55 -32.01 -13.06
N ASN A 250 -21.62 -31.29 -12.71
CA ASN A 250 -22.87 -31.32 -13.46
C ASN A 250 -22.70 -30.77 -14.89
N SER A 251 -21.82 -29.77 -15.08
CA SER A 251 -21.48 -29.26 -16.41
C SER A 251 -20.62 -30.25 -17.19
N LEU A 252 -19.64 -30.88 -16.55
CA LEU A 252 -18.68 -31.78 -17.18
C LEU A 252 -19.35 -33.01 -17.80
N ILE A 253 -20.45 -33.49 -17.20
CA ILE A 253 -21.30 -34.51 -17.83
C ILE A 253 -21.73 -34.09 -19.23
N LYS A 254 -22.19 -32.85 -19.40
CA LYS A 254 -22.68 -32.37 -20.70
C LYS A 254 -21.57 -32.42 -21.74
N ASP A 255 -20.35 -32.06 -21.35
CA ASP A 255 -19.18 -32.10 -22.22
C ASP A 255 -18.79 -33.55 -22.59
N ILE A 256 -18.86 -34.49 -21.64
CA ILE A 256 -18.61 -35.93 -21.88
C ILE A 256 -19.65 -36.53 -22.82
N GLU A 257 -20.94 -36.26 -22.57
CA GLU A 257 -22.03 -36.76 -23.44
C GLU A 257 -21.94 -36.15 -24.83
N TYR A 258 -21.64 -34.85 -24.93
CA TYR A 258 -21.43 -34.19 -26.21
C TYR A 258 -20.24 -34.79 -26.97
N TYR A 259 -19.14 -35.10 -26.28
CA TYR A 259 -18.00 -35.78 -26.89
C TYR A 259 -18.40 -37.14 -27.49
N LYS A 260 -19.20 -37.95 -26.78
CA LYS A 260 -19.70 -39.23 -27.32
C LYS A 260 -20.57 -39.03 -28.55
N LEU A 261 -21.43 -38.01 -28.58
CA LEU A 261 -22.24 -37.71 -29.75
C LEU A 261 -21.40 -37.38 -30.98
N GLN A 262 -20.25 -36.71 -30.80
CA GLN A 262 -19.35 -36.34 -31.90
C GLN A 262 -18.44 -37.48 -32.35
N ASN A 263 -17.97 -38.32 -31.42
CA ASN A 263 -16.91 -39.30 -31.69
C ASN A 263 -17.42 -40.76 -31.72
N GLY A 264 -18.70 -40.99 -31.39
CA GLY A 264 -19.32 -42.30 -31.29
C GLY A 264 -19.03 -43.07 -30.00
N ASN A 265 -17.98 -42.70 -29.26
CA ASN A 265 -17.56 -43.32 -28.00
C ASN A 265 -17.26 -42.27 -26.92
N TYR A 266 -17.36 -42.66 -25.64
CA TYR A 266 -16.90 -41.81 -24.53
C TYR A 266 -15.37 -41.60 -24.57
N PRO A 267 -14.86 -40.49 -24.00
CA PRO A 267 -13.43 -40.26 -23.96
C PRO A 267 -12.73 -41.31 -23.09
N ASP A 268 -11.51 -41.71 -23.46
CA ASP A 268 -10.66 -42.56 -22.63
C ASP A 268 -10.20 -41.81 -21.38
N LYS A 269 -9.99 -40.50 -21.51
CA LYS A 269 -9.58 -39.60 -20.42
C LYS A 269 -10.14 -38.19 -20.61
N LEU A 270 -10.39 -37.48 -19.51
CA LEU A 270 -11.02 -36.14 -19.52
C LEU A 270 -10.27 -35.10 -20.35
N GLU A 271 -8.96 -35.23 -20.53
CA GLU A 271 -8.14 -34.29 -21.31
C GLU A 271 -8.54 -34.27 -22.79
N GLN A 272 -9.12 -35.35 -23.31
CA GLN A 272 -9.61 -35.39 -24.70
C GLN A 272 -10.73 -34.38 -24.95
N LEU A 273 -11.48 -33.98 -23.90
CA LEU A 273 -12.50 -32.94 -23.98
C LEU A 273 -11.90 -31.56 -24.29
N GLN A 274 -10.66 -31.32 -23.86
CA GLN A 274 -9.98 -30.03 -24.05
C GLN A 274 -9.43 -29.86 -25.47
N ASN A 275 -9.31 -30.95 -26.25
CA ASN A 275 -8.85 -30.90 -27.64
C ASN A 275 -9.87 -30.20 -28.55
N SER A 276 -11.17 -30.36 -28.27
CA SER A 276 -12.25 -29.73 -29.03
C SER A 276 -12.74 -28.43 -28.38
N ASN A 277 -12.58 -28.27 -27.05
CA ASN A 277 -12.94 -27.05 -26.34
C ASN A 277 -12.01 -26.81 -25.14
N SER A 278 -11.07 -25.88 -25.28
CA SER A 278 -10.10 -25.55 -24.23
C SER A 278 -10.72 -24.93 -22.97
N MET A 279 -11.99 -24.52 -23.01
CA MET A 279 -12.70 -23.98 -21.84
C MET A 279 -13.31 -25.06 -20.92
N VAL A 280 -13.23 -26.34 -21.29
CA VAL A 280 -13.75 -27.43 -20.44
C VAL A 280 -12.92 -27.54 -19.16
N ILE A 281 -13.59 -27.45 -18.01
CA ILE A 281 -12.99 -27.52 -16.69
C ILE A 281 -12.97 -28.97 -16.22
N ILE A 282 -11.78 -29.58 -16.21
CA ILE A 282 -11.56 -30.98 -15.79
C ILE A 282 -10.92 -31.10 -14.39
N TYR A 283 -10.58 -29.97 -13.77
CA TYR A 283 -9.91 -29.91 -12.48
C TYR A 283 -10.91 -29.65 -11.36
N ASP A 284 -10.75 -30.37 -10.26
CA ASP A 284 -11.61 -30.27 -9.09
C ASP A 284 -11.15 -29.12 -8.19
N PRO A 285 -11.96 -28.06 -8.01
CA PRO A 285 -11.57 -26.91 -7.21
C PRO A 285 -11.47 -27.24 -5.71
N LEU A 286 -12.10 -28.32 -5.22
CA LEU A 286 -11.95 -28.77 -3.84
C LEU A 286 -10.54 -29.28 -3.52
N GLN A 287 -9.88 -29.88 -4.52
CA GLN A 287 -8.56 -30.49 -4.35
C GLN A 287 -7.41 -29.49 -4.48
N SER A 288 -7.71 -28.25 -4.88
CA SER A 288 -6.70 -27.22 -5.18
C SER A 288 -6.06 -26.59 -3.92
N LYS A 289 -6.40 -27.05 -2.70
CA LYS A 289 -6.02 -26.42 -1.43
C LYS A 289 -4.52 -26.32 -1.15
N ASN A 290 -3.69 -27.12 -1.81
CA ASN A 290 -2.24 -27.22 -1.53
C ASN A 290 -1.35 -26.97 -2.76
N GLY A 291 -1.85 -26.27 -3.78
CA GLY A 291 -1.11 -26.08 -5.03
C GLY A 291 -0.88 -27.40 -5.78
N LYS A 292 -1.89 -28.28 -5.73
CA LYS A 292 -1.97 -29.49 -6.54
C LYS A 292 -3.36 -29.52 -7.12
N SER A 293 -3.51 -29.11 -8.38
CA SER A 293 -4.80 -29.28 -9.05
C SER A 293 -4.98 -30.76 -9.39
N SER A 294 -5.87 -31.44 -8.68
CA SER A 294 -6.31 -32.79 -9.04
C SER A 294 -7.47 -32.71 -10.01
N LYS A 295 -7.53 -33.64 -10.97
CA LYS A 295 -8.66 -33.78 -11.88
C LYS A 295 -9.83 -34.45 -11.17
N TYR A 296 -11.04 -34.28 -11.70
CA TYR A 296 -12.14 -35.15 -11.30
C TYR A 296 -11.80 -36.61 -11.58
N ASN A 297 -12.27 -37.51 -10.72
CA ASN A 297 -12.09 -38.94 -10.91
C ASN A 297 -13.00 -39.39 -12.06
N TYR A 298 -12.40 -39.92 -13.12
CA TYR A 298 -13.10 -40.44 -14.29
C TYR A 298 -12.65 -41.86 -14.58
N ILE A 299 -13.60 -42.78 -14.70
CA ILE A 299 -13.33 -44.19 -15.00
C ILE A 299 -14.32 -44.66 -16.06
N LEU A 300 -13.82 -45.01 -17.24
CA LEU A 300 -14.62 -45.65 -18.29
C LEU A 300 -14.88 -47.12 -17.94
N VAL A 301 -16.14 -47.54 -18.02
CA VAL A 301 -16.60 -48.91 -17.72
C VAL A 301 -17.49 -49.39 -18.86
N GLY A 302 -16.87 -50.02 -19.86
CA GLY A 302 -17.58 -50.45 -21.07
C GLY A 302 -18.11 -49.26 -21.88
N ASP A 303 -19.42 -49.21 -22.10
CA ASP A 303 -20.12 -48.14 -22.82
C ASP A 303 -20.65 -47.04 -21.89
N ARG A 304 -20.16 -46.99 -20.64
CA ARG A 304 -20.59 -46.09 -19.56
C ARG A 304 -19.38 -45.58 -18.76
N TYR A 305 -19.57 -44.67 -17.82
CA TYR A 305 -18.47 -44.12 -17.03
C TYR A 305 -18.88 -43.74 -15.60
N LYS A 306 -17.90 -43.69 -14.69
CA LYS A 306 -18.00 -43.08 -13.37
C LYS A 306 -17.33 -41.71 -13.39
N LEU A 307 -17.96 -40.73 -12.74
CA LEU A 307 -17.43 -39.37 -12.59
C LEU A 307 -17.75 -38.85 -11.18
N PHE A 308 -16.74 -38.41 -10.44
CA PHE A 308 -16.93 -37.85 -9.09
C PHE A 308 -15.73 -37.02 -8.63
N SER A 309 -15.95 -36.17 -7.63
CA SER A 309 -14.91 -35.48 -6.85
C SER A 309 -14.58 -36.27 -5.60
N SER A 310 -13.31 -36.29 -5.18
CA SER A 310 -12.85 -36.93 -3.94
C SER A 310 -13.22 -36.16 -2.65
N GLY A 311 -14.22 -35.27 -2.70
CA GLY A 311 -14.74 -34.59 -1.53
C GLY A 311 -13.77 -33.63 -0.84
N ILE A 312 -13.98 -33.40 0.45
CA ILE A 312 -13.19 -32.43 1.25
C ILE A 312 -11.89 -33.08 1.76
N ASP A 313 -11.93 -34.39 2.04
CA ASP A 313 -10.80 -35.17 2.53
C ASP A 313 -9.78 -35.52 1.43
N GLY A 314 -10.19 -35.47 0.16
CA GLY A 314 -9.33 -35.69 -1.00
C GLY A 314 -9.02 -37.17 -1.28
N ILE A 315 -9.71 -38.08 -0.61
CA ILE A 315 -9.54 -39.52 -0.74
C ILE A 315 -10.72 -40.07 -1.54
N ALA A 316 -10.45 -40.65 -2.71
CA ALA A 316 -11.50 -41.21 -3.55
C ALA A 316 -12.16 -42.45 -2.92
N ASN A 317 -13.46 -42.63 -3.20
CA ASN A 317 -14.33 -43.71 -2.72
C ASN A 317 -14.63 -43.66 -1.21
N THR A 318 -14.73 -42.46 -0.66
CA THR A 318 -15.18 -42.24 0.72
C THR A 318 -16.63 -41.74 0.75
N LYS A 319 -17.14 -41.42 1.95
CA LYS A 319 -18.50 -40.90 2.12
C LYS A 319 -18.66 -39.43 1.74
N ASP A 320 -17.56 -38.70 1.59
CA ASP A 320 -17.59 -37.28 1.27
C ASP A 320 -17.45 -36.99 -0.23
N ASP A 321 -17.25 -38.03 -1.04
CA ASP A 321 -17.23 -37.97 -2.49
C ASP A 321 -18.48 -37.27 -3.03
N ILE A 322 -18.25 -36.34 -3.95
CA ILE A 322 -19.33 -35.58 -4.58
C ILE A 322 -19.59 -36.18 -5.95
N SER A 323 -20.82 -36.69 -6.12
CA SER A 323 -21.29 -37.23 -7.39
C SER A 323 -22.14 -36.20 -8.14
N PRO A 324 -22.15 -36.23 -9.47
CA PRO A 324 -23.03 -35.38 -10.26
C PRO A 324 -24.52 -35.58 -9.92
N GLU A 325 -25.26 -34.48 -9.93
CA GLU A 325 -26.72 -34.45 -9.78
C GLU A 325 -27.35 -34.39 -11.16
N VAL A 326 -27.96 -35.51 -11.58
CA VAL A 326 -28.64 -35.65 -12.87
C VAL A 326 -30.07 -36.11 -12.60
N GLU A 327 -31.05 -35.45 -13.21
CA GLU A 327 -32.49 -35.77 -13.03
C GLU A 327 -32.82 -37.20 -13.50
N ASP A 328 -32.22 -37.63 -14.61
CA ASP A 328 -32.48 -38.95 -15.21
C ASP A 328 -31.18 -39.60 -15.68
N ILE A 329 -30.62 -40.44 -14.80
CA ILE A 329 -29.36 -41.15 -15.04
C ILE A 329 -29.49 -42.11 -16.24
N SER A 330 -30.70 -42.57 -16.59
CA SER A 330 -30.89 -43.50 -17.71
C SER A 330 -30.61 -42.88 -19.08
N LYS A 331 -30.62 -41.54 -19.18
CA LYS A 331 -30.39 -40.78 -20.40
C LYS A 331 -28.91 -40.44 -20.65
N VAL A 332 -28.05 -40.78 -19.71
CA VAL A 332 -26.61 -40.48 -19.76
C VAL A 332 -25.80 -41.74 -19.48
N GLY A 333 -24.51 -41.71 -19.81
CA GLY A 333 -23.61 -42.84 -19.57
C GLY A 333 -23.11 -42.95 -18.12
N LEU A 334 -23.51 -42.03 -17.24
CA LEU A 334 -23.05 -41.99 -15.86
C LEU A 334 -23.51 -43.21 -15.05
N ILE A 335 -22.59 -43.79 -14.27
CA ILE A 335 -22.83 -44.80 -13.24
C ILE A 335 -22.46 -44.19 -11.87
N LYS A 336 -23.27 -44.47 -10.85
CA LYS A 336 -22.98 -44.12 -9.45
C LYS A 336 -22.20 -45.24 -8.76
#